data_AF-A0A8T3W136-F1
#
_entry.id   AF-A0A8T3W136-F1
#
_cell.length_a   1.000
_cell.length_b   1.000
_cell.length_c   1.000
_cell.angle_alpha   90.00
_cell.angle_beta   90.00
_cell.angle_gamma   90.00
#
_symmetry.space_group_name_H-M   'P 1'
#
loop_
_entity.id
_entity.type
_entity.pdbx_description
1 polymer ?
#
loop_
_entity_poly.entity_id
_entity_poly.type
_entity_poly.pdbx_seq_one_letter_code
_entity_poly.pdbx_strand_id
1 'polypeptide(L)'
;MKDKKTKKKEEPCSIIRDSLIIDCSKCELVPEAGSNECFRCMVDRMSRYGSADRIILRTGRDLEVSGRSSAVIKNISSLKRWTTSGEMMDRACRQCSQNRLAVMNVVWKDFPCMEFTKAKQMLTLSDADDKCSRCMRASVAAIEQLEEDMHAITRRMR
;
A
#
# COMPACT_ATOMS: atom_id res chain seq x y z
N MET A 1 -30.74 13.61 34.93
CA MET A 1 -30.34 13.72 33.51
C MET A 1 -29.36 12.59 33.25
N LYS A 2 -29.63 11.69 32.30
CA LYS A 2 -28.79 10.50 32.05
C LYS A 2 -27.64 10.88 31.14
N ASP A 3 -26.41 10.67 31.60
CA ASP A 3 -25.18 10.85 30.83
C ASP A 3 -25.19 9.98 29.57
N LYS A 4 -25.37 10.63 28.42
CA LYS A 4 -25.20 10.02 27.10
C LYS A 4 -23.70 9.80 26.91
N LYS A 5 -23.21 8.64 27.33
CA LYS A 5 -21.86 8.15 27.05
C LYS A 5 -21.74 7.97 25.53
N THR A 6 -21.21 8.97 24.85
CA THR A 6 -20.91 8.93 23.41
C THR A 6 -19.95 7.77 23.18
N LYS A 7 -20.45 6.65 22.63
CA LYS A 7 -19.59 5.55 22.18
C LYS A 7 -18.62 6.12 21.15
N LYS A 8 -17.37 6.32 21.55
CA LYS A 8 -16.23 6.52 20.64
C LYS A 8 -16.30 5.35 19.67
N LYS A 9 -16.49 5.61 18.37
CA LYS A 9 -16.32 4.55 17.35
C LYS A 9 -14.89 4.06 17.52
N GLU A 10 -14.72 2.84 18.02
CA GLU A 10 -13.42 2.19 18.04
C GLU A 10 -12.95 2.11 16.58
N GLU A 11 -11.85 2.81 16.30
CA GLU A 11 -11.25 2.75 14.97
C GLU A 11 -10.70 1.34 14.77
N PRO A 12 -10.97 0.69 13.64
CA PRO A 12 -10.57 -0.70 13.39
C PRO A 12 -9.06 -0.88 13.24
N CYS A 13 -8.29 0.19 13.41
CA CYS A 13 -6.85 0.19 13.30
C CYS A 13 -6.24 1.27 14.18
N SER A 14 -5.13 0.96 14.84
CA SER A 14 -4.38 1.92 15.66
C SER A 14 -2.88 1.62 15.58
N ILE A 15 -2.05 2.63 15.81
CA ILE A 15 -0.61 2.45 16.00
C ILE A 15 -0.32 2.60 17.49
N ILE A 16 0.33 1.59 18.06
CA ILE A 16 0.78 1.61 19.45
C ILE A 16 2.27 1.30 19.45
N ARG A 17 3.08 2.28 19.87
CA ARG A 17 4.55 2.25 19.73
C ARG A 17 4.92 2.00 18.25
N ASP A 18 5.59 0.88 17.97
CA ASP A 18 6.03 0.50 16.61
C ASP A 18 5.19 -0.63 16.01
N SER A 19 3.97 -0.83 16.52
CA SER A 19 3.05 -1.87 16.06
C SER A 19 1.79 -1.27 15.47
N LEU A 20 1.46 -1.67 14.24
CA LEU A 20 0.16 -1.45 13.62
C LEU A 20 -0.79 -2.54 14.08
N ILE A 21 -1.81 -2.16 14.84
CA ILE A 21 -2.84 -3.08 15.32
C ILE A 21 -4.04 -2.97 14.38
N ILE A 22 -4.47 -4.10 13.82
CA ILE A 22 -5.64 -4.21 12.94
C ILE A 22 -6.65 -5.09 13.65
N ASP A 23 -7.84 -4.55 13.91
CA ASP A 23 -8.96 -5.32 14.44
C ASP A 23 -9.64 -6.11 13.32
N CYS A 24 -9.51 -7.43 13.36
CA CYS A 24 -10.08 -8.34 12.38
C CYS A 24 -11.44 -8.91 12.81
N SER A 25 -12.04 -8.45 13.91
CA SER A 25 -13.34 -8.94 14.42
C SER A 25 -14.51 -8.81 13.42
N LYS A 26 -14.38 -7.93 12.43
CA LYS A 26 -15.38 -7.70 11.37
C LYS A 26 -14.96 -8.26 10.01
N CYS A 27 -13.88 -9.05 9.95
CA CYS A 27 -13.51 -9.73 8.73
C CYS A 27 -14.56 -10.81 8.41
N GLU A 28 -15.02 -10.85 7.16
CA GLU A 28 -15.92 -11.89 6.67
C GLU A 28 -15.19 -13.23 6.44
N LEU A 29 -13.85 -13.18 6.40
CA LEU A 29 -12.97 -14.33 6.23
C LEU A 29 -12.15 -14.55 7.50
N VAL A 30 -11.76 -15.80 7.74
CA VAL A 30 -10.78 -16.15 8.78
C VAL A 30 -9.46 -15.46 8.42
N PRO A 31 -8.90 -14.60 9.29
CA PRO A 31 -7.67 -13.90 8.96
C PRO A 31 -6.49 -14.86 8.85
N GLU A 32 -5.85 -14.86 7.70
CA GLU A 32 -4.64 -15.63 7.39
C GLU A 32 -3.59 -14.67 6.83
N ALA A 33 -2.48 -14.47 7.54
CA ALA A 33 -1.49 -13.45 7.18
C ALA A 33 -0.89 -13.61 5.77
N GLY A 34 -0.87 -14.84 5.23
CA GLY A 34 -0.42 -15.15 3.88
C GLY A 34 -1.47 -14.98 2.78
N SER A 35 -2.74 -14.76 3.12
CA SER A 35 -3.79 -14.58 2.13
C SER A 35 -3.69 -13.21 1.44
N ASN A 36 -4.15 -13.16 0.19
CA ASN A 36 -4.18 -11.93 -0.60
C ASN A 36 -5.04 -10.85 0.06
N GLU A 37 -6.12 -11.24 0.73
CA GLU A 37 -7.04 -10.34 1.42
C GLU A 37 -6.39 -9.71 2.64
N CYS A 38 -5.70 -10.51 3.46
CA CYS A 38 -4.98 -9.99 4.61
C CYS A 38 -3.80 -9.12 4.18
N PHE A 39 -3.06 -9.52 3.15
CA PHE A 39 -1.97 -8.73 2.62
C PHE A 39 -2.46 -7.37 2.09
N ARG A 40 -3.56 -7.34 1.34
CA ARG A 40 -4.25 -6.10 0.93
C ARG A 40 -4.68 -5.25 2.10
N CYS A 41 -5.31 -5.85 3.11
CA CYS A 41 -5.71 -5.13 4.32
C CYS A 41 -4.52 -4.51 5.05
N MET A 42 -3.44 -5.27 5.25
CA MET A 42 -2.23 -4.81 5.93
C MET A 42 -1.59 -3.61 5.21
N VAL A 43 -1.42 -3.70 3.90
CA VAL A 43 -0.86 -2.61 3.09
C VAL A 43 -1.77 -1.37 3.11
N ASP A 44 -3.08 -1.54 2.98
CA ASP A 44 -4.03 -0.42 3.02
C ASP A 44 -4.04 0.30 4.36
N ARG A 45 -4.03 -0.46 5.46
CA ARG A 45 -4.01 0.10 6.81
C ARG A 45 -2.69 0.80 7.08
N MET A 46 -1.56 0.18 6.78
CA MET A 46 -0.25 0.80 6.99
C MET A 46 -0.06 2.04 6.10
N SER A 47 -0.55 2.00 4.86
CA SER A 47 -0.53 3.15 3.95
C SER A 47 -1.34 4.33 4.50
N ARG A 48 -2.43 4.09 5.25
CA ARG A 48 -3.31 5.15 5.78
C ARG A 48 -2.91 5.65 7.17
N TYR A 49 -2.58 4.74 8.09
CA TYR A 49 -2.41 5.07 9.51
C TYR A 49 -0.97 5.42 9.89
N GLY A 50 0.03 4.95 9.14
CA GLY A 50 1.43 5.14 9.51
C GLY A 50 2.25 3.87 9.32
N SER A 51 3.56 4.07 9.17
CA SER A 51 4.52 2.97 9.06
C SER A 51 4.80 2.39 10.44
N ALA A 52 4.87 1.07 10.52
CA ALA A 52 5.18 0.34 11.75
C ALA A 52 6.10 -0.84 11.41
N ASP A 53 6.92 -1.28 12.37
CA ASP A 53 7.84 -2.41 12.20
C ASP A 53 7.19 -3.76 12.55
N ARG A 54 6.00 -3.73 13.16
CA ARG A 54 5.21 -4.91 13.48
C ARG A 54 3.75 -4.69 13.10
N ILE A 55 3.08 -5.76 12.74
CA ILE A 55 1.64 -5.77 12.46
C ILE A 55 1.01 -6.83 13.34
N ILE A 56 0.00 -6.43 14.12
CA ILE A 56 -0.77 -7.33 14.97
C ILE A 56 -2.19 -7.40 14.40
N LEU A 57 -2.55 -8.58 13.89
CA LEU A 57 -3.91 -8.88 13.48
C LEU A 57 -4.65 -9.41 14.71
N ARG A 58 -5.54 -8.58 15.28
CA ARG A 58 -6.37 -8.97 16.41
C ARG A 58 -7.50 -9.86 15.94
N THR A 59 -7.41 -11.13 16.30
CA THR A 59 -8.42 -12.14 16.01
C THR A 59 -8.83 -12.81 17.33
N GLY A 60 -9.47 -13.99 17.31
CA GLY A 60 -9.60 -14.82 18.51
C GLY A 60 -8.25 -15.28 19.09
N ARG A 61 -7.20 -15.33 18.26
CA ARG A 61 -5.79 -15.48 18.65
C ARG A 61 -4.96 -14.49 17.81
N ASP A 62 -4.32 -13.53 18.47
CA ASP A 62 -3.55 -12.50 17.78
C ASP A 62 -2.45 -13.13 16.90
N LEU A 63 -2.36 -12.67 15.66
CA LEU A 63 -1.30 -13.03 14.73
C LEU A 63 -0.33 -11.84 14.61
N GLU A 64 0.96 -12.11 14.75
CA GLU A 64 2.00 -11.09 14.58
C GLU A 64 2.76 -11.31 13.26
N VAL A 65 2.87 -10.24 12.47
CA VAL A 65 3.75 -10.16 11.30
C VAL A 65 4.88 -9.19 11.61
N SER A 66 6.12 -9.70 11.61
CA SER A 66 7.31 -8.93 11.96
C SER A 66 8.50 -9.29 11.05
N GLY A 67 9.64 -8.65 11.29
CA GLY A 67 10.88 -8.90 10.54
C GLY A 67 10.74 -8.57 9.04
N ARG A 68 11.29 -9.44 8.19
CA ARG A 68 11.38 -9.14 6.74
C ARG A 68 10.02 -9.00 6.06
N SER A 69 9.00 -9.76 6.48
CA SER A 69 7.65 -9.65 5.91
C SER A 69 7.02 -8.30 6.23
N SER A 70 7.14 -7.84 7.48
CA SER A 70 6.68 -6.50 7.87
C SER A 70 7.45 -5.38 7.17
N ALA A 71 8.76 -5.55 6.94
CA ALA A 71 9.57 -4.57 6.21
C ALA A 71 9.11 -4.42 4.75
N VAL A 72 8.81 -5.52 4.06
CA VAL A 72 8.28 -5.47 2.69
C VAL A 72 6.88 -4.85 2.67
N ILE A 73 6.00 -5.22 3.61
CA ILE A 73 4.68 -4.56 3.75
C ILE A 73 4.86 -3.05 3.97
N LYS A 74 5.82 -2.64 4.80
CA LYS A 74 6.14 -1.23 5.05
C LYS A 74 6.61 -0.50 3.81
N ASN A 75 7.47 -1.11 3.00
CA ASN A 75 7.96 -0.55 1.75
C ASN A 75 6.80 -0.35 0.75
N ILE A 76 6.03 -1.40 0.51
CA ILE A 76 4.86 -1.36 -0.40
C ILE A 76 3.83 -0.32 0.08
N SER A 77 3.59 -0.24 1.39
CA SER A 77 2.66 0.75 1.98
C SER A 77 3.14 2.17 1.80
N SER A 78 4.45 2.39 1.93
CA SER A 78 5.08 3.70 1.72
C SER A 78 4.99 4.11 0.24
N LEU A 79 5.28 3.18 -0.67
CA LEU A 79 5.10 3.37 -2.11
C LEU A 79 3.65 3.66 -2.45
N LYS A 80 2.68 2.92 -1.89
CA LYS A 80 1.25 3.15 -2.12
C LYS A 80 0.84 4.56 -1.68
N ARG A 81 1.25 4.98 -0.48
CA ARG A 81 0.96 6.34 0.03
C ARG A 81 1.53 7.41 -0.89
N TRP A 82 2.79 7.28 -1.29
CA TRP A 82 3.46 8.25 -2.16
C TRP A 82 2.85 8.28 -3.56
N THR A 83 2.49 7.13 -4.14
CA THR A 83 2.00 7.05 -5.53
C THR A 83 0.52 7.41 -5.70
N THR A 84 -0.30 7.23 -4.66
CA THR A 84 -1.76 7.47 -4.72
C THR A 84 -2.17 8.90 -4.32
N SER A 85 -1.27 9.69 -3.72
CA SER A 85 -1.54 11.10 -3.43
C SER A 85 -1.08 12.01 -4.58
N GLY A 86 -2.00 12.77 -5.16
CA GLY A 86 -1.68 13.83 -6.13
C GLY A 86 -1.05 15.08 -5.49
N GLU A 87 -1.19 15.25 -4.17
CA GLU A 87 -0.65 16.39 -3.43
C GLU A 87 0.87 16.40 -3.45
N MET A 88 1.48 15.22 -3.36
CA MET A 88 2.94 15.00 -3.41
C MET A 88 3.52 15.05 -4.83
N MET A 89 2.77 15.53 -5.83
CA MET A 89 3.27 15.70 -7.20
C MET A 89 3.60 17.16 -7.48
N ASP A 90 4.78 17.36 -8.07
CA ASP A 90 5.19 18.63 -8.64
C ASP A 90 4.19 19.11 -9.72
N ARG A 91 4.05 20.43 -9.86
CA ARG A 91 3.13 21.05 -10.83
C ARG A 91 3.36 20.53 -12.26
N ALA A 92 4.62 20.37 -12.69
CA ALA A 92 4.96 19.83 -14.00
C ALA A 92 4.44 18.38 -14.19
N CYS A 93 4.56 17.55 -13.15
CA CYS A 93 4.05 16.18 -13.20
C CYS A 93 2.53 16.10 -13.30
N ARG A 94 1.80 17.06 -12.73
CA ARG A 94 0.33 17.07 -12.81
C ARG A 94 -0.20 17.32 -14.22
N GLN A 95 0.60 18.00 -15.06
CA GLN A 95 0.25 18.28 -16.46
C GLN A 95 0.63 17.13 -17.39
N CYS A 96 1.43 16.19 -16.91
CA CYS A 96 1.80 14.99 -17.66
C CYS A 96 0.58 14.05 -17.76
N SER A 97 0.20 13.64 -18.97
CA SER A 97 -0.85 12.62 -19.17
C SER A 97 -0.43 11.27 -18.58
N GLN A 98 0.86 10.95 -18.69
CA GLN A 98 1.53 9.77 -18.16
C GLN A 98 2.13 10.02 -16.76
N ASN A 99 1.38 10.72 -15.91
CA ASN A 99 1.89 11.04 -14.58
C ASN A 99 1.85 9.83 -13.63
N ARG A 100 2.63 9.91 -12.55
CA ARG A 100 2.73 8.88 -11.51
C ARG A 100 1.38 8.33 -11.07
N LEU A 101 0.41 9.21 -10.80
CA LEU A 101 -0.90 8.80 -10.32
C LEU A 101 -1.63 7.97 -11.38
N ALA A 102 -1.64 8.43 -12.63
CA ALA A 102 -2.27 7.71 -13.74
C ALA A 102 -1.67 6.32 -13.96
N VAL A 103 -0.34 6.23 -14.00
CA VAL A 103 0.38 4.98 -14.22
C VAL A 103 0.21 4.02 -13.05
N MET A 104 0.41 4.49 -11.81
CA MET A 104 0.35 3.63 -10.63
C MET A 104 -1.08 3.19 -10.30
N ASN A 105 -2.11 3.95 -10.69
CA ASN A 105 -3.50 3.49 -10.56
C ASN A 105 -3.78 2.22 -11.37
N VAL A 106 -3.13 2.04 -12.53
CA VAL A 106 -3.23 0.81 -13.31
C VAL A 106 -2.63 -0.37 -12.53
N VAL A 107 -1.47 -0.16 -11.90
CA VAL A 107 -0.78 -1.17 -11.10
C VAL A 107 -1.59 -1.54 -9.85
N TRP A 108 -2.03 -0.54 -9.09
CA TRP A 108 -2.75 -0.76 -7.83
C TRP A 108 -4.13 -1.39 -8.00
N LYS A 109 -4.74 -1.32 -9.19
CA LYS A 109 -6.03 -1.94 -9.49
C LYS A 109 -6.01 -3.45 -9.26
N ASP A 110 -4.91 -4.10 -9.63
CA ASP A 110 -4.78 -5.55 -9.58
C ASP A 110 -4.07 -6.03 -8.29
N PHE A 111 -3.65 -5.10 -7.41
CA PHE A 111 -2.99 -5.43 -6.15
C PHE A 111 -3.85 -6.36 -5.28
N PRO A 112 -3.34 -7.48 -4.73
CA PRO A 112 -1.93 -7.89 -4.68
C PRO A 112 -1.43 -8.73 -5.87
N CYS A 113 -2.30 -9.19 -6.75
CA CYS A 113 -1.94 -9.98 -7.93
C CYS A 113 -1.59 -9.07 -9.12
N MET A 114 -0.56 -8.24 -8.95
CA MET A 114 -0.24 -7.17 -9.90
C MET A 114 0.45 -7.67 -11.16
N GLU A 115 0.13 -7.03 -12.28
CA GLU A 115 0.80 -7.16 -13.57
C GLU A 115 1.41 -5.82 -13.98
N PHE A 116 2.73 -5.79 -14.22
CA PHE A 116 3.45 -4.54 -14.48
C PHE A 116 3.55 -4.17 -15.97
N THR A 117 3.28 -5.12 -16.87
CA THR A 117 3.46 -4.96 -18.32
C THR A 117 2.72 -3.75 -18.90
N LYS A 118 1.46 -3.56 -18.53
CA LYS A 118 0.63 -2.43 -19.03
C LYS A 118 1.20 -1.08 -18.57
N ALA A 119 1.59 -0.98 -17.31
CA ALA A 119 2.15 0.25 -16.75
C ALA A 119 3.52 0.58 -17.36
N LYS A 120 4.35 -0.44 -17.65
CA LYS A 120 5.62 -0.28 -18.37
C LYS A 120 5.39 0.19 -19.81
N GLN A 121 4.44 -0.40 -20.54
CA GLN A 121 4.10 0.01 -21.91
C GLN A 121 3.63 1.47 -21.99
N MET A 122 2.82 1.90 -21.02
CA MET A 122 2.39 3.30 -20.90
C MET A 122 3.57 4.27 -20.81
N LEU A 123 4.64 3.89 -20.13
CA LEU A 123 5.84 4.70 -19.98
C LEU A 123 6.77 4.64 -21.21
N THR A 124 6.77 3.54 -21.97
CA THR A 124 7.59 3.42 -23.19
C THR A 124 7.00 4.16 -24.40
N LEU A 125 5.67 4.20 -24.53
CA LEU A 125 4.96 4.77 -25.68
C LEU A 125 4.70 6.28 -25.55
N SER A 126 5.31 6.95 -24.58
CA SER A 126 5.05 8.37 -24.32
C SER A 126 6.01 9.27 -25.09
N ASP A 127 5.47 10.17 -25.90
CA ASP A 127 6.19 11.34 -26.44
C ASP A 127 6.38 12.38 -25.32
N ALA A 128 7.21 12.03 -24.35
CA ALA A 128 7.44 12.83 -23.16
C ALA A 128 8.28 14.06 -23.50
N ASP A 129 7.77 15.25 -23.18
CA ASP A 129 8.61 16.44 -23.13
C ASP A 129 9.62 16.36 -21.95
N ASP A 130 10.63 17.23 -21.97
CA ASP A 130 11.66 17.27 -20.92
C ASP A 130 11.07 17.42 -19.51
N LYS A 131 9.91 18.08 -19.39
CA LYS A 131 9.21 18.32 -18.12
C LYS A 131 8.51 17.05 -17.60
N CYS A 132 7.90 16.24 -18.46
CA CYS A 132 7.31 14.93 -18.13
C CYS A 132 8.39 13.90 -17.78
N SER A 133 9.57 13.98 -18.41
CA SER A 133 10.61 12.95 -18.33
C SER A 133 11.01 12.59 -16.88
N ARG A 134 11.03 13.56 -15.96
CA ARG A 134 11.36 13.34 -14.55
C ARG A 134 10.28 12.53 -13.84
N CYS A 135 9.02 12.85 -14.10
CA CYS A 135 7.86 12.20 -13.50
C CYS A 135 7.74 10.75 -13.96
N MET A 136 8.02 10.51 -15.23
CA MET A 136 8.06 9.18 -15.80
C MET A 136 9.19 8.34 -15.22
N ARG A 137 10.41 8.88 -15.12
CA ARG A 137 11.54 8.18 -14.47
C ARG A 137 11.21 7.78 -13.03
N ALA A 138 10.58 8.67 -12.26
CA ALA A 138 10.13 8.36 -10.91
C ALA A 138 9.06 7.25 -10.88
N SER A 139 8.21 7.18 -11.92
CA SER A 139 7.19 6.13 -12.04
C SER A 139 7.80 4.78 -12.43
N VAL A 140 8.79 4.77 -13.34
CA VAL A 140 9.57 3.56 -13.67
C VAL A 140 10.22 2.99 -12.41
N ALA A 141 10.97 3.81 -11.67
CA ALA A 141 11.65 3.37 -10.45
C ALA A 141 10.68 2.83 -9.39
N ALA A 142 9.49 3.43 -9.28
CA ALA A 142 8.46 2.95 -8.36
C ALA A 142 7.86 1.60 -8.77
N ILE A 143 7.68 1.36 -10.08
CA ILE A 143 7.23 0.07 -10.61
C ILE A 143 8.29 -0.99 -10.36
N GLU A 144 9.55 -0.71 -10.66
CA GLU A 144 10.68 -1.64 -10.45
C GLU A 144 10.80 -2.02 -8.97
N GLN A 145 10.79 -1.03 -8.07
CA GLN A 145 10.85 -1.30 -6.64
C GLN A 145 9.66 -2.14 -6.15
N LEU A 146 8.46 -1.84 -6.64
CA LEU A 146 7.26 -2.58 -6.27
C LEU A 146 7.28 -4.02 -6.78
N GLU A 147 7.78 -4.26 -8.00
CA GLU A 147 7.97 -5.59 -8.58
C GLU A 147 8.95 -6.43 -7.75
N GLU A 148 10.08 -5.85 -7.35
CA GLU A 148 11.05 -6.49 -6.46
C GLU A 148 10.44 -6.86 -5.09
N ASP A 149 9.74 -5.92 -4.46
CA ASP A 149 9.08 -6.13 -3.17
C ASP A 149 8.00 -7.23 -3.26
N MET A 150 7.21 -7.24 -4.34
CA MET A 150 6.21 -8.27 -4.58
C MET A 150 6.83 -9.65 -4.79
N HIS A 151 7.95 -9.73 -5.51
CA HIS A 151 8.71 -10.98 -5.65
C HIS A 151 9.33 -11.45 -4.31
N ALA A 152 9.68 -10.51 -3.42
CA ALA A 152 10.24 -10.83 -2.11
C ALA A 152 9.18 -11.40 -1.15
N ILE A 153 7.94 -10.90 -1.20
CA ILE A 153 6.86 -11.34 -0.30
C ILE A 153 6.15 -12.61 -0.80
N THR A 154 5.96 -12.75 -2.11
CA THR A 154 5.32 -13.94 -2.72
C THR A 154 6.11 -15.22 -2.44
N ARG A 155 7.45 -15.13 -2.34
CA ARG A 155 8.33 -16.24 -1.95
C ARG A 155 8.21 -16.68 -0.49
N ARG A 156 7.52 -15.89 0.35
CA ARG A 156 7.45 -16.11 1.81
C ARG A 156 6.04 -16.34 2.34
N MET A 157 5.02 -15.96 1.57
CA MET A 157 3.62 -16.20 1.90
C MET A 157 3.08 -17.50 1.28
N ARG A 158 3.92 -18.25 0.55
CA ARG A 158 3.63 -19.61 0.07
C ARG A 158 4.20 -20.66 1.01
#